data_AF-A0A0A0EXA4-F1
#
_entry.id   AF-A0A0A0EXA4-F1
#
_cell.length_a   1.000
_cell.length_b   1.000
_cell.length_c   1.000
_cell.angle_alpha   90.00
_cell.angle_beta   90.00
_cell.angle_gamma   90.00
#
_symmetry.space_group_name_H-M   'P 1'
#
loop_
_entity.id
_entity.type
_entity.pdbx_description
1 polymer ?
#
loop_
_entity_poly.entity_id
_entity_poly.type
_entity_poly.pdbx_seq_one_letter_code
_entity_poly.pdbx_strand_id
1 'polypeptide(L)'
;MKHRTAFLLLSVLLAGAAQAYEPTDAELDDWMNYMRSVGIPSTVKICGPLMNNEAGFTVAAEAWSVANQASVERGHALAQANPPKGKPLEEYTAALVQDFEAKLAAKPADEQARICTSYLKLLEQRTKPQ
;
A
#
# COMPACT_ATOMS: atom_id res chain seq x y z
N MET A 1 64.55 -14.55 -30.23
CA MET A 1 63.94 -13.28 -30.69
C MET A 1 62.88 -12.87 -29.68
N LYS A 2 62.94 -11.64 -29.18
CA LYS A 2 62.05 -11.08 -28.15
C LYS A 2 60.73 -10.66 -28.81
N HIS A 3 59.62 -11.34 -28.53
CA HIS A 3 58.30 -10.82 -28.87
C HIS A 3 57.73 -10.05 -27.67
N ARG A 4 57.81 -8.72 -27.80
CA ARG A 4 57.00 -7.74 -27.08
C ARG A 4 55.66 -7.64 -27.81
N THR A 5 54.54 -7.94 -27.16
CA THR A 5 53.19 -7.51 -27.62
C THR A 5 52.27 -7.61 -26.41
N ALA A 6 52.16 -6.53 -25.64
CA ALA A 6 51.12 -5.51 -25.72
C ALA A 6 49.86 -5.91 -24.92
N PHE A 7 49.80 -5.28 -23.76
CA PHE A 7 48.65 -5.02 -22.89
C PHE A 7 47.35 -4.75 -23.68
N LEU A 8 46.29 -5.48 -23.36
CA LEU A 8 44.91 -5.07 -23.65
C LEU A 8 44.06 -5.40 -22.41
N LEU A 9 44.14 -4.50 -21.42
CA LEU A 9 43.13 -4.40 -20.36
C LEU A 9 41.84 -3.89 -21.00
N LEU A 10 40.97 -4.80 -21.41
CA LEU A 10 39.61 -4.47 -21.80
C LEU A 10 38.73 -4.44 -20.54
N SER A 11 38.94 -3.41 -19.71
CA SER A 11 38.07 -3.12 -18.57
C SER A 11 36.77 -2.52 -19.11
N VAL A 12 35.83 -3.37 -19.52
CA VAL A 12 34.45 -2.95 -19.80
C VAL A 12 33.82 -2.58 -18.46
N LEU A 13 34.05 -1.35 -18.04
CA LEU A 13 33.26 -0.70 -17.00
C LEU A 13 31.86 -0.49 -17.61
N LEU A 14 30.98 -1.49 -17.49
CA LEU A 14 29.55 -1.24 -17.47
C LEU A 14 29.27 -0.42 -16.22
N ALA A 15 29.47 0.89 -16.31
CA ALA A 15 28.76 1.85 -15.48
C ALA A 15 27.30 1.80 -15.92
N GLY A 16 26.60 0.73 -15.53
CA GLY A 16 25.15 0.69 -15.56
C GLY A 16 24.68 1.81 -14.65
N ALA A 17 24.26 2.92 -15.24
CA ALA A 17 23.54 3.95 -14.52
C ALA A 17 22.30 3.26 -13.91
N ALA A 18 22.36 3.00 -12.61
CA ALA A 18 21.18 2.64 -11.85
C ALA A 18 20.25 3.87 -11.90
N GLN A 19 19.39 3.92 -12.92
CA GLN A 19 18.27 4.84 -12.91
C GLN A 19 17.43 4.43 -11.71
N ALA A 20 17.25 5.35 -10.75
CA ALA A 20 16.34 5.13 -9.65
C ALA A 20 14.96 4.82 -10.25
N TYR A 21 14.43 3.63 -9.93
CA TYR A 21 13.12 3.21 -10.42
C TYR A 21 12.06 4.13 -9.81
N GLU A 22 11.32 4.82 -10.68
CA GLU A 22 10.18 5.66 -10.32
C GLU A 22 8.89 4.90 -10.68
N PRO A 23 8.00 4.63 -9.72
CA PRO A 23 6.74 3.95 -9.99
C PRO A 23 5.85 4.76 -10.93
N THR A 24 5.16 4.07 -11.83
CA THR A 24 4.07 4.64 -12.64
C THR A 24 2.86 4.97 -11.77
N ASP A 25 1.96 5.84 -12.27
CA ASP A 25 0.70 6.16 -11.58
C ASP A 25 -0.16 4.91 -11.31
N ALA A 26 -0.15 3.93 -12.23
CA ALA A 26 -0.87 2.67 -12.06
C ALA A 26 -0.29 1.81 -10.94
N GLU A 27 1.05 1.71 -10.88
CA GLU A 27 1.74 1.01 -9.80
C GLU A 27 1.51 1.71 -8.45
N LEU A 28 1.42 3.05 -8.45
CA LEU A 28 1.09 3.81 -7.25
C LEU A 28 -0.36 3.57 -6.79
N ASP A 29 -1.35 3.53 -7.70
CA ASP A 29 -2.73 3.21 -7.29
C ASP A 29 -2.87 1.77 -6.80
N ASP A 30 -2.20 0.81 -7.44
CA ASP A 30 -2.13 -0.58 -6.96
C ASP A 30 -1.52 -0.65 -5.56
N TRP A 31 -0.39 0.04 -5.33
CA TRP A 31 0.24 0.12 -4.02
C TRP A 31 -0.71 0.74 -2.98
N MET A 32 -1.40 1.83 -3.33
CA MET A 32 -2.36 2.48 -2.43
C MET A 32 -3.60 1.62 -2.15
N ASN A 33 -4.07 0.83 -3.11
CA ASN A 33 -5.17 -0.10 -2.92
C ASN A 33 -4.75 -1.26 -2.00
N TYR A 34 -3.54 -1.79 -2.16
CA TYR A 34 -2.99 -2.75 -1.19
C TYR A 34 -2.88 -2.15 0.23
N MET A 35 -2.32 -0.96 0.37
CA MET A 35 -2.22 -0.31 1.68
C MET A 35 -3.60 -0.05 2.31
N ARG A 36 -4.62 0.21 1.48
CA ARG A 36 -6.00 0.34 1.95
C ARG A 36 -6.58 -1.01 2.39
N SER A 37 -6.35 -2.09 1.63
CA SER A 37 -6.86 -3.42 2.01
C SER A 37 -6.32 -3.87 3.38
N VAL A 38 -5.07 -3.52 3.69
CA VAL A 38 -4.47 -3.72 5.02
C VAL A 38 -5.23 -2.96 6.13
N GLY A 39 -5.65 -1.73 5.87
CA GLY A 39 -6.33 -0.87 6.85
C GLY A 39 -7.85 -1.05 6.98
N ILE A 40 -8.50 -1.67 5.99
CA ILE A 40 -9.96 -1.89 5.98
C ILE A 40 -10.45 -2.62 7.23
N PRO A 41 -9.90 -3.77 7.65
CA PRO A 41 -10.41 -4.52 8.79
C PRO A 41 -10.42 -3.70 10.08
N SER A 42 -9.33 -2.98 10.38
CA SER A 42 -9.25 -2.10 11.54
C SER A 42 -10.21 -0.92 11.46
N THR A 43 -10.43 -0.38 10.27
CA THR A 43 -11.40 0.70 10.09
C THR A 43 -12.83 0.22 10.32
N VAL A 44 -13.21 -0.96 9.80
CA VAL A 44 -14.54 -1.56 10.07
C VAL A 44 -14.72 -1.82 11.56
N LYS A 45 -13.72 -2.42 12.22
CA LYS A 45 -13.71 -2.70 13.66
C LYS A 45 -13.93 -1.45 14.53
N ILE A 46 -13.34 -0.32 14.14
CA ILE A 46 -13.45 0.94 14.91
C ILE A 46 -14.72 1.70 14.53
N CYS A 47 -14.93 1.92 13.23
CA CYS A 47 -15.98 2.81 12.75
C CYS A 47 -17.38 2.19 12.74
N GLY A 48 -17.50 0.87 12.57
CA GLY A 48 -18.78 0.18 12.58
C GLY A 48 -19.56 0.43 13.88
N PRO A 49 -18.98 0.11 15.06
CA PRO A 49 -19.60 0.41 16.35
C PRO A 49 -19.75 1.90 16.61
N LEU A 50 -18.72 2.72 16.30
CA LEU A 50 -18.75 4.17 16.55
C LEU A 50 -19.92 4.87 15.84
N MET A 51 -20.24 4.42 14.63
CA MET A 51 -21.31 4.98 13.80
C MET A 51 -22.64 4.23 13.96
N ASN A 52 -22.72 3.19 14.82
CA ASN A 52 -23.85 2.25 14.89
C ASN A 52 -24.24 1.67 13.51
N ASN A 53 -23.25 1.39 12.66
CA ASN A 53 -23.46 0.94 11.29
C ASN A 53 -22.46 -0.16 10.87
N GLU A 54 -22.21 -1.13 11.73
CA GLU A 54 -21.26 -2.22 11.43
C GLU A 54 -21.59 -2.95 10.12
N ALA A 55 -22.86 -3.28 9.90
CA ALA A 55 -23.31 -3.95 8.68
C ALA A 55 -23.00 -3.14 7.42
N GLY A 56 -23.25 -1.82 7.42
CA GLY A 56 -22.96 -0.97 6.25
C GLY A 56 -21.46 -0.89 5.95
N PHE A 57 -20.62 -0.80 6.98
CA PHE A 57 -19.17 -0.84 6.81
C PHE A 57 -18.68 -2.18 6.26
N THR A 58 -19.19 -3.30 6.78
CA THR A 58 -18.84 -4.65 6.31
C THR A 58 -19.24 -4.84 4.85
N VAL A 59 -20.47 -4.49 4.47
CA VAL A 59 -20.95 -4.61 3.08
C VAL A 59 -20.13 -3.73 2.14
N ALA A 60 -19.84 -2.48 2.52
CA ALA A 60 -19.02 -1.59 1.70
C ALA A 60 -17.58 -2.10 1.55
N ALA A 61 -17.00 -2.66 2.62
CA ALA A 61 -15.66 -3.24 2.61
C ALA A 61 -15.58 -4.48 1.71
N GLU A 62 -16.58 -5.37 1.78
CA GLU A 62 -16.66 -6.55 0.92
C GLU A 62 -16.80 -6.17 -0.55
N ALA A 63 -17.73 -5.26 -0.87
CA ALA A 63 -17.93 -4.77 -2.24
C ALA A 63 -16.66 -4.11 -2.79
N TRP A 64 -15.98 -3.30 -1.98
CA TRP A 64 -14.70 -2.70 -2.35
C TRP A 64 -13.64 -3.77 -2.60
N SER A 65 -13.54 -4.77 -1.72
CA SER A 65 -12.53 -5.82 -1.83
C SER A 65 -12.69 -6.63 -3.10
N VAL A 66 -13.92 -6.99 -3.46
CA VAL A 66 -14.23 -7.68 -4.72
C VAL A 66 -13.87 -6.81 -5.93
N ALA A 67 -14.24 -5.53 -5.93
CA ALA A 67 -13.97 -4.64 -7.05
C ALA A 67 -12.48 -4.34 -7.27
N ASN A 68 -11.66 -4.44 -6.21
CA ASN A 68 -10.25 -4.02 -6.24
C ASN A 68 -9.26 -5.19 -6.09
N GLN A 69 -9.74 -6.44 -6.04
CA GLN A 69 -8.89 -7.62 -5.74
C GLN A 69 -7.64 -7.70 -6.62
N ALA A 70 -7.79 -7.57 -7.94
CA ALA A 70 -6.65 -7.65 -8.87
C ALA A 70 -5.63 -6.53 -8.65
N SER A 71 -6.08 -5.33 -8.28
CA SER A 71 -5.22 -4.20 -7.96
C SER A 71 -4.47 -4.41 -6.64
N VAL A 72 -5.17 -4.94 -5.63
CA VAL A 72 -4.57 -5.32 -4.34
C VAL A 72 -3.48 -6.38 -4.51
N GLU A 73 -3.71 -7.40 -5.34
CA GLU A 73 -2.73 -8.46 -5.59
C GLU A 73 -1.45 -7.92 -6.27
N ARG A 74 -1.60 -7.04 -7.28
CA ARG A 74 -0.45 -6.37 -7.90
C ARG A 74 0.27 -5.44 -6.92
N GLY A 75 -0.49 -4.67 -6.14
CA GLY A 75 0.04 -3.77 -5.13
C GLY A 75 0.83 -4.48 -4.04
N HIS A 76 0.36 -5.64 -3.60
CA HIS A 76 1.08 -6.51 -2.66
C HIS A 76 2.42 -6.96 -3.25
N ALA A 77 2.44 -7.43 -4.50
CA ALA A 77 3.67 -7.84 -5.17
C ALA A 77 4.68 -6.67 -5.30
N LEU A 78 4.20 -5.48 -5.65
CA LEU A 78 5.03 -4.26 -5.71
C LEU A 78 5.60 -3.88 -4.35
N ALA A 79 4.77 -3.91 -3.30
CA ALA A 79 5.18 -3.61 -1.93
C ALA A 79 6.17 -4.65 -1.38
N GLN A 80 6.03 -5.92 -1.76
CA GLN A 80 6.93 -7.00 -1.36
C GLN A 80 8.28 -6.91 -2.07
N ALA A 81 8.31 -6.49 -3.33
CA ALA A 81 9.54 -6.24 -4.07
C ALA A 81 10.28 -4.98 -3.57
N ASN A 82 9.54 -4.01 -3.03
CA ASN A 82 10.06 -2.72 -2.56
C ASN A 82 9.61 -2.42 -1.12
N PRO A 83 10.07 -3.20 -0.13
CA PRO A 83 9.61 -3.08 1.24
C PRO A 83 9.87 -1.68 1.82
N PRO A 84 8.85 -1.00 2.38
CA PRO A 84 9.02 0.33 2.94
C PRO A 84 10.00 0.33 4.12
N LYS A 85 10.86 1.35 4.19
CA LYS A 85 11.79 1.57 5.31
C LYS A 85 12.72 0.37 5.59
N GLY A 86 12.96 -0.49 4.60
CA GLY A 86 13.83 -1.67 4.72
C GLY A 86 13.34 -2.73 5.71
N LYS A 87 12.05 -2.73 6.06
CA LYS A 87 11.45 -3.71 6.96
C LYS A 87 10.71 -4.79 6.17
N PRO A 88 10.60 -6.03 6.68
CA PRO A 88 9.66 -7.01 6.13
C PRO A 88 8.26 -6.38 6.01
N LEU A 89 7.58 -6.65 4.89
CA LEU A 89 6.31 -6.00 4.55
C LEU A 89 5.24 -6.25 5.63
N GLU A 90 5.23 -7.45 6.19
CA GLU A 90 4.32 -7.88 7.25
C GLU A 90 4.56 -7.09 8.54
N GLU A 91 5.82 -6.88 8.92
CA GLU A 91 6.16 -6.06 10.09
C GLU A 91 5.77 -4.60 9.87
N TYR A 92 6.01 -4.07 8.68
CA TYR A 92 5.65 -2.71 8.32
C TYR A 92 4.14 -2.48 8.36
N THR A 93 3.37 -3.38 7.75
CA THR A 93 1.90 -3.28 7.69
C THR A 93 1.27 -3.48 9.06
N ALA A 94 1.76 -4.42 9.87
CA ALA A 94 1.30 -4.59 11.25
C ALA A 94 1.53 -3.33 12.09
N ALA A 95 2.71 -2.71 11.99
CA ALA A 95 3.01 -1.47 12.70
C ALA A 95 2.13 -0.31 12.22
N LEU A 96 1.85 -0.22 10.91
CA LEU A 96 0.97 0.79 10.34
C LEU A 96 -0.48 0.63 10.82
N VAL A 97 -0.98 -0.60 10.90
CA VAL A 97 -2.30 -0.89 11.45
C VAL A 97 -2.39 -0.46 12.91
N GLN A 98 -1.41 -0.82 13.74
CA GLN A 98 -1.39 -0.44 15.16
C GLN A 98 -1.33 1.09 15.34
N ASP A 99 -0.47 1.76 14.58
CA ASP A 99 -0.35 3.22 14.59
C ASP A 99 -1.65 3.91 14.15
N PHE A 100 -2.32 3.37 13.11
CA PHE A 100 -3.63 3.85 12.67
C PHE A 100 -4.69 3.68 13.77
N GLU A 101 -4.84 2.49 14.35
CA GLU A 101 -5.82 2.23 15.42
C GLU A 101 -5.60 3.19 16.60
N ALA A 102 -4.35 3.35 17.05
CA ALA A 102 -4.00 4.24 18.15
C ALA A 102 -4.31 5.71 17.82
N LYS A 103 -3.94 6.17 16.61
CA LYS A 103 -4.18 7.55 16.18
C LYS A 103 -5.65 7.86 16.00
N LEU A 104 -6.45 6.92 15.48
CA LEU A 104 -7.88 7.12 15.32
C LEU A 104 -8.56 7.17 16.70
N ALA A 105 -8.24 6.25 17.60
CA ALA A 105 -8.80 6.24 18.95
C ALA A 105 -8.44 7.48 19.79
N ALA A 106 -7.27 8.09 19.55
CA ALA A 106 -6.82 9.29 20.26
C ALA A 106 -7.47 10.59 19.77
N LYS A 107 -8.25 10.57 18.68
CA LYS A 107 -8.89 11.77 18.13
C LYS A 107 -10.13 12.18 18.93
N PRO A 108 -10.52 13.47 18.91
CA PRO A 108 -11.84 13.90 19.37
C PRO A 108 -12.98 13.14 18.68
N ALA A 109 -14.09 12.93 19.39
CA ALA A 109 -15.19 12.09 18.90
C ALA A 109 -15.82 12.59 17.58
N ASP A 110 -15.91 13.90 17.39
CA ASP A 110 -16.37 14.53 16.16
C ASP A 110 -15.41 14.27 14.99
N GLU A 111 -14.10 14.30 15.25
CA GLU A 111 -13.10 13.98 14.24
C GLU A 111 -13.12 12.49 13.88
N GLN A 112 -13.29 11.60 14.87
CA GLN A 112 -13.48 10.16 14.62
C GLN A 112 -14.70 9.92 13.72
N ALA A 113 -15.85 10.52 14.05
CA ALA A 113 -17.07 10.40 13.26
C ALA A 113 -16.89 10.92 11.82
N ARG A 114 -16.19 12.05 11.64
CA ARG A 114 -15.86 12.60 10.32
C ARG A 114 -14.99 11.65 9.49
N ILE A 115 -13.96 11.06 10.11
CA ILE A 115 -13.08 10.09 9.45
C ILE A 115 -13.88 8.85 9.04
N CYS A 116 -14.67 8.29 9.95
CA CYS A 116 -15.51 7.13 9.69
C CYS A 116 -16.51 7.38 8.56
N THR A 117 -17.20 8.53 8.57
CA THR A 117 -18.13 8.91 7.50
C THR A 117 -17.42 9.03 6.15
N SER A 118 -16.26 9.68 6.14
CA SER A 118 -15.47 9.87 4.92
C SER A 118 -14.95 8.54 4.37
N TYR A 119 -14.59 7.62 5.26
CA TYR A 119 -14.12 6.29 4.90
C TYR A 119 -15.21 5.43 4.27
N LEU A 120 -16.39 5.39 4.87
CA LEU A 120 -17.54 4.68 4.31
C LEU A 120 -17.85 5.17 2.89
N LYS A 121 -17.90 6.49 2.71
CA LYS A 121 -18.09 7.10 1.38
C LYS A 121 -17.00 6.70 0.39
N LEU A 122 -15.73 6.65 0.83
CA LEU A 122 -14.62 6.23 -0.02
C LEU A 122 -14.79 4.78 -0.49
N LEU A 123 -15.15 3.87 0.42
CA LEU A 123 -15.40 2.47 0.08
C LEU A 123 -16.53 2.37 -0.94
N GLU A 124 -17.66 3.04 -0.69
CA GLU A 124 -18.82 3.05 -1.58
C GLU A 124 -18.50 3.61 -2.97
N GLN A 125 -17.70 4.68 -3.07
CA GLN A 125 -17.36 5.30 -4.35
C GLN A 125 -16.39 4.47 -5.20
N ARG A 126 -15.44 3.76 -4.56
CA ARG A 126 -14.40 2.97 -5.23
C ARG A 126 -14.80 1.51 -5.49
N THR A 127 -16.10 1.21 -5.46
CA THR A 127 -16.65 -0.09 -5.93
C THR A 127 -16.84 -0.14 -7.45
N LYS A 128 -16.66 0.99 -8.15
CA LYS A 128 -16.74 1.03 -9.61
C LYS A 128 -15.37 0.65 -10.19
N PRO A 129 -15.30 -0.28 -11.15
CA PRO A 129 -14.04 -0.59 -11.83
C PRO A 129 -13.48 0.68 -12.46
N GLN A 130 -12.19 0.94 -12.23
CA GLN A 130 -11.42 1.97 -12.94
C GLN A 130 -11.00 1.45 -14.31
#